data_AF-A0A377HHM1-F1
#
_entry.id   AF-A0A377HHM1-F1
#
_cell.length_a   1.000
_cell.length_b   1.000
_cell.length_c   1.000
_cell.angle_alpha   90.00
_cell.angle_beta   90.00
_cell.angle_gamma   90.00
#
_symmetry.space_group_name_H-M   'P 1'
#
loop_
_entity.id
_entity.type
_entity.pdbx_description
1 polymer ?
#
loop_
_entity_poly.entity_id
_entity_poly.type
_entity_poly.pdbx_seq_one_letter_code
_entity_poly.pdbx_strand_id
1 'polypeptide(L)'
;MLYLNHYKIDFKDGTVVPLKTLFLHDPDKKVPFHIINESTEQRYLTGSDFDPESFQFSDNALWIGDEFGPYLIKTDLNGKVLAVFDTEVDGKVIKSPGQPDADPTWRAGRQAEFPGCAFQRL
;
A
#
# COMPACT_ATOMS: atom_id res chain seq x y z
N MET A 1 -9.68 -9.71 -0.04
CA MET A 1 -9.09 -8.89 -1.11
C MET A 1 -8.98 -7.48 -0.58
N LEU A 2 -7.89 -6.76 -0.89
CA LEU A 2 -7.73 -5.35 -0.59
C LEU A 2 -8.48 -4.52 -1.62
N TYR A 3 -9.21 -3.51 -1.16
CA TYR A 3 -9.98 -2.62 -2.01
C TYR A 3 -10.17 -1.24 -1.38
N LEU A 4 -10.42 -0.25 -2.24
CA LEU A 4 -10.87 1.08 -1.86
C LEU A 4 -12.34 1.25 -2.24
N ASN A 5 -13.14 1.79 -1.33
CA ASN A 5 -14.52 2.17 -1.63
C ASN A 5 -14.62 3.68 -1.77
N HIS A 6 -15.22 4.12 -2.88
CA HIS A 6 -15.54 5.51 -3.13
C HIS A 6 -17.01 5.74 -2.82
N TYR A 7 -17.27 6.68 -1.91
CA TYR A 7 -18.61 7.11 -1.54
C TYR A 7 -18.80 8.60 -1.82
N LYS A 8 -20.02 8.98 -2.21
CA LYS A 8 -20.50 10.35 -2.11
C LYS A 8 -21.23 10.48 -0.79
N ILE A 9 -20.83 11.44 0.03
CA ILE A 9 -21.44 11.72 1.33
C ILE A 9 -22.12 13.08 1.26
N ASP A 10 -23.42 13.14 1.54
CA ASP A 10 -24.15 14.38 1.77
C ASP A 10 -24.34 14.59 3.27
N PHE A 11 -23.60 15.55 3.82
CA PHE A 11 -23.65 15.85 5.25
C PHE A 11 -24.91 16.61 5.68
N LYS A 12 -25.65 17.25 4.75
CA LYS A 12 -26.90 17.94 5.08
C LYS A 12 -28.03 16.94 5.27
N ASP A 13 -28.14 16.00 4.34
CA ASP A 13 -29.20 15.00 4.33
C ASP A 13 -28.80 13.71 5.08
N GLY A 14 -27.54 13.61 5.49
CA GLY A 14 -26.98 12.42 6.17
C GLY A 14 -26.90 11.19 5.28
N THR A 15 -26.89 11.37 3.95
CA THR A 15 -26.92 10.25 2.99
C THR A 15 -25.51 9.83 2.56
N VAL A 16 -25.34 8.53 2.37
CA VAL A 16 -24.09 7.93 1.87
C VAL A 16 -24.44 7.11 0.64
N VAL A 17 -23.88 7.48 -0.51
CA VAL A 17 -24.11 6.80 -1.79
C VAL A 17 -22.82 6.12 -2.23
N PRO A 18 -22.80 4.77 -2.36
CA PRO A 18 -21.66 4.06 -2.92
C PRO A 18 -21.51 4.40 -4.40
N LEU A 19 -20.29 4.72 -4.82
CA LEU A 19 -19.97 5.06 -6.21
C LEU A 19 -19.18 3.95 -6.90
N LYS A 20 -18.11 3.45 -6.27
CA LYS A 20 -17.20 2.46 -6.86
C LYS A 20 -16.50 1.67 -5.76
N THR A 21 -16.31 0.37 -6.00
CA THR A 21 -15.32 -0.44 -5.28
C THR A 21 -14.19 -0.74 -6.25
N LEU A 22 -12.96 -0.42 -5.85
CA LEU A 22 -11.74 -0.62 -6.62
C LEU A 22 -10.92 -1.69 -5.91
N PHE A 23 -10.69 -2.82 -6.58
CA PHE A 23 -9.89 -3.91 -6.04
C PHE A 23 -8.45 -3.79 -6.48
N LEU A 24 -7.50 -3.98 -5.56
CA LEU A 24 -6.08 -3.98 -5.90
C LEU A 24 -5.68 -5.31 -6.50
N HIS A 25 -4.93 -5.28 -7.61
CA HIS A 25 -4.58 -6.48 -8.34
C HIS A 25 -3.27 -6.34 -9.13
N ASP A 26 -2.54 -7.44 -9.31
CA ASP A 26 -1.21 -7.44 -9.93
C ASP A 26 -1.06 -8.50 -11.05
N PRO A 27 -1.82 -8.39 -12.15
CA PRO A 27 -1.76 -9.35 -13.26
C PRO A 27 -0.40 -9.35 -13.98
N ASP A 28 0.36 -8.24 -13.89
CA ASP A 28 1.66 -8.07 -14.54
C ASP A 28 2.84 -8.49 -13.65
N LYS A 29 2.57 -9.07 -12.48
CA LYS A 29 3.57 -9.60 -11.53
C LYS A 29 4.62 -8.57 -11.11
N LYS A 30 4.19 -7.35 -10.76
CA LYS A 30 5.03 -6.26 -10.27
C LYS A 30 5.40 -6.40 -8.80
N VAL A 31 4.61 -7.13 -8.02
CA VAL A 31 4.94 -7.42 -6.62
C VAL A 31 6.13 -8.41 -6.58
N PRO A 32 7.24 -8.08 -5.89
CA PRO A 32 8.50 -8.82 -6.01
C PRO A 32 8.57 -10.12 -5.19
N PHE A 33 7.49 -10.47 -4.49
CA PHE A 33 7.38 -11.67 -3.64
C PHE A 33 6.12 -12.46 -3.97
N HIS A 34 6.01 -13.66 -3.40
CA HIS A 34 4.86 -14.53 -3.57
C HIS A 34 3.63 -13.96 -2.85
N ILE A 35 2.51 -13.83 -3.56
CA ILE A 35 1.23 -13.38 -3.00
C ILE A 35 0.24 -14.54 -2.83
N ILE A 36 -0.78 -14.37 -1.99
CA ILE A 36 -1.80 -15.40 -1.73
C ILE A 36 -2.48 -15.90 -3.02
N ASN A 37 -2.81 -15.00 -3.95
CA ASN A 37 -3.53 -15.34 -5.18
C ASN A 37 -2.63 -15.53 -6.40
N GLU A 38 -1.38 -15.99 -6.20
CA GLU A 38 -0.37 -16.16 -7.25
C GLU A 38 -0.83 -17.05 -8.42
N SER A 39 -1.72 -18.02 -8.16
CA SER A 39 -2.23 -18.98 -9.14
C SER A 39 -3.42 -18.47 -9.96
N THR A 40 -3.89 -17.25 -9.72
CA THR A 40 -5.02 -16.63 -10.43
C THR A 40 -4.55 -15.65 -11.49
N GLU A 41 -5.31 -15.45 -12.56
CA GLU A 41 -4.94 -14.50 -13.63
C GLU A 41 -4.88 -13.06 -13.14
N GLN A 42 -5.83 -12.65 -12.29
CA GLN A 42 -5.92 -11.27 -11.82
C GLN A 42 -4.93 -10.96 -10.70
N ARG A 43 -4.48 -11.97 -9.92
CA ARG A 43 -3.56 -11.78 -8.80
C ARG A 43 -4.06 -10.68 -7.84
N TYR A 44 -5.30 -10.81 -7.36
CA TYR A 44 -5.86 -9.85 -6.40
C TYR A 44 -5.04 -9.82 -5.11
N LEU A 45 -4.77 -8.62 -4.59
CA LEU A 45 -4.03 -8.45 -3.35
C LEU A 45 -4.93 -8.66 -2.14
N THR A 46 -4.34 -9.05 -1.02
CA THR A 46 -4.98 -9.35 0.25
C THR A 46 -4.23 -8.71 1.41
N GLY A 47 -4.87 -8.61 2.58
CA GLY A 47 -4.23 -8.10 3.79
C GLY A 47 -3.07 -8.96 4.31
N SER A 48 -2.83 -10.13 3.71
CA SER A 48 -1.63 -10.94 3.98
C SER A 48 -0.46 -10.58 3.07
N ASP A 49 -0.71 -9.87 1.96
CA ASP A 49 0.31 -9.47 0.99
C ASP A 49 0.86 -8.07 1.32
N PHE A 50 -0.02 -7.17 1.77
CA PHE A 50 0.28 -5.80 2.18
C PHE A 50 -0.66 -5.39 3.32
N ASP A 51 -0.20 -4.45 4.15
CA ASP A 51 -0.99 -3.75 5.16
C ASP A 51 -0.98 -2.23 4.89
N PRO A 52 -1.92 -1.74 4.08
CA PRO A 52 -2.00 -0.34 3.69
C PRO A 52 -2.40 0.57 4.84
N GLU A 53 -1.58 1.59 5.12
CA GLU A 53 -1.84 2.60 6.18
C GLU A 53 -2.26 3.96 5.63
N SER A 54 -1.85 4.25 4.39
CA SER A 54 -2.15 5.54 3.76
C SER A 54 -2.26 5.40 2.25
N PHE A 55 -3.00 6.32 1.64
CA PHE A 55 -3.02 6.45 0.19
C PHE A 55 -3.16 7.89 -0.25
N GLN A 56 -2.65 8.20 -1.45
CA GLN A 56 -2.76 9.50 -2.08
C GLN A 56 -2.93 9.39 -3.59
N PHE A 57 -3.64 10.35 -4.19
CA PHE A 57 -3.72 10.51 -5.63
C PHE A 57 -2.70 11.53 -6.10
N SER A 58 -1.76 11.14 -6.95
CA SER A 58 -0.79 12.04 -7.60
C SER A 58 -0.41 11.52 -8.97
N ASP A 59 -0.20 12.43 -9.93
CA ASP A 59 0.27 12.10 -11.28
C ASP A 59 -0.57 11.02 -11.97
N ASN A 60 -1.90 11.13 -11.83
CA ASN A 60 -2.89 10.20 -12.37
C ASN A 60 -2.69 8.73 -11.91
N ALA A 61 -2.13 8.56 -10.71
CA ALA A 61 -1.92 7.28 -10.04
C ALA A 61 -2.42 7.33 -8.60
N LEU A 62 -2.69 6.14 -8.06
CA LEU A 62 -2.98 5.92 -6.65
C LEU A 62 -1.71 5.35 -5.99
N TRP A 63 -1.16 6.11 -5.06
CA TRP A 63 -0.01 5.75 -4.24
C TRP A 63 -0.49 5.21 -2.90
N ILE A 64 0.12 4.13 -2.43
CA ILE A 64 -0.25 3.45 -1.19
C ILE A 64 1.01 3.20 -0.36
N GLY A 65 0.99 3.58 0.91
CA GLY A 65 2.05 3.26 1.88
C GLY A 65 1.71 2.03 2.70
N ASP A 66 2.68 1.14 2.88
CA ASP A 66 2.59 -0.14 3.60
C ASP A 66 3.28 -0.12 4.97
N GLU A 67 2.73 -0.86 5.96
CA GLU A 67 3.32 -0.99 7.31
C GLU A 67 4.39 -2.10 7.41
N PHE A 68 4.18 -3.23 6.72
CA PHE A 68 4.94 -4.48 6.94
C PHE A 68 6.36 -4.47 6.39
N GLY A 69 6.60 -3.69 5.35
CA GLY A 69 7.83 -2.95 5.28
C GLY A 69 7.52 -1.68 4.55
N PRO A 70 8.45 -0.74 4.49
CA PRO A 70 8.13 0.56 3.94
C PRO A 70 8.09 0.43 2.41
N TYR A 71 7.13 -0.31 1.86
CA TYR A 71 6.87 -0.35 0.44
C TYR A 71 6.02 0.86 0.09
N LEU A 72 6.44 1.57 -0.95
CA LEU A 72 5.59 2.51 -1.64
C LEU A 72 5.04 1.82 -2.88
N ILE A 73 3.72 1.66 -2.93
CA ILE A 73 3.05 0.95 -4.02
C ILE A 73 2.41 1.99 -4.94
N LYS A 74 2.68 1.88 -6.24
CA LYS A 74 2.04 2.70 -7.26
C LYS A 74 1.04 1.85 -8.03
N THR A 75 -0.20 2.32 -8.10
CA THR A 75 -1.27 1.71 -8.89
C THR A 75 -1.90 2.70 -9.86
N ASP A 76 -2.57 2.21 -10.89
CA ASP A 76 -3.45 3.05 -11.70
C ASP A 76 -4.76 3.38 -10.96
N LEU A 77 -5.61 4.22 -11.55
CA LEU A 77 -6.90 4.60 -10.96
C LEU A 77 -7.97 3.48 -10.98
N ASN A 78 -7.60 2.28 -11.44
CA ASN A 78 -8.43 1.08 -11.43
C ASN A 78 -7.90 0.00 -10.49
N GLY A 79 -6.77 0.23 -9.81
CA GLY A 79 -6.20 -0.68 -8.82
C GLY A 79 -5.16 -1.64 -9.35
N LYS A 80 -4.75 -1.51 -10.62
CA LYS A 80 -3.67 -2.33 -11.17
C LYS A 80 -2.32 -1.85 -10.65
N VAL A 81 -1.53 -2.75 -10.08
CA VAL A 81 -0.16 -2.43 -9.66
C VAL A 81 0.72 -2.09 -10.87
N LEU A 82 1.36 -0.93 -10.80
CA LEU A 82 2.31 -0.44 -11.79
C LEU A 82 3.76 -0.66 -11.33
N ALA A 83 4.02 -0.43 -10.04
CA ALA A 83 5.34 -0.60 -9.44
C ALA A 83 5.22 -0.74 -7.91
N VAL A 84 6.22 -1.39 -7.31
CA VAL A 84 6.47 -1.45 -5.86
C VAL A 84 7.89 -0.99 -5.62
N PHE A 85 8.08 -0.06 -4.69
CA PHE A 85 9.38 0.52 -4.35
C PHE A 85 9.72 0.18 -2.90
N ASP A 86 10.96 -0.24 -2.66
CA ASP A 86 11.54 -0.25 -1.31
C ASP A 86 11.67 1.18 -0.79
N THR A 87 11.48 1.39 0.51
CA THR A 87 11.88 2.65 1.15
C THR A 87 13.29 2.51 1.68
N GLU A 88 14.06 3.55 1.41
CA GLU A 88 15.44 3.70 1.82
C GLU A 88 15.57 4.90 2.76
N VAL A 89 16.41 4.76 3.79
CA VAL A 89 16.94 5.87 4.59
C VAL A 89 18.45 5.82 4.50
N ASP A 90 19.06 6.95 4.13
CA ASP A 90 20.50 7.07 3.89
C ASP A 90 21.05 6.03 2.89
N GLY A 91 20.26 5.68 1.87
CA GLY A 91 20.60 4.67 0.86
C GLY A 91 20.56 3.23 1.38
N LYS A 92 19.97 3.00 2.55
CA LYS A 92 19.78 1.68 3.14
C LYS A 92 18.31 1.33 3.18
N VAL A 93 17.94 0.22 2.55
CA VAL A 93 16.59 -0.35 2.65
C VAL A 93 16.28 -0.68 4.10
N ILE A 94 15.16 -0.15 4.60
CA ILE A 94 14.66 -0.46 5.94
C ILE A 94 13.57 -1.51 5.83
N LYS A 95 13.49 -2.41 6.80
CA LYS A 95 12.53 -3.50 6.84
C LYS A 95 11.93 -3.64 8.24
N SER A 96 10.63 -3.91 8.34
CA SER A 96 10.00 -4.20 9.63
C SER A 96 10.22 -5.67 10.00
N PRO A 97 10.28 -6.03 11.30
CA PRO A 97 10.58 -7.41 11.75
C PRO A 97 9.57 -8.51 11.33
N GLY A 98 8.50 -8.19 10.60
CA GLY A 98 7.47 -9.13 10.13
C GLY A 98 7.44 -9.36 8.61
N GLN A 99 8.38 -8.79 7.85
CA GLN A 99 8.41 -8.86 6.39
C GLN A 99 8.88 -10.26 5.90
N PRO A 100 8.38 -10.79 4.76
CA PRO A 100 8.76 -12.12 4.25
C PRO A 100 10.28 -12.33 4.04
N ASP A 101 11.02 -11.24 3.76
CA ASP A 101 12.47 -11.22 3.55
C ASP A 101 13.23 -10.50 4.69
N ALA A 102 12.63 -10.44 5.88
CA ALA A 102 13.29 -9.84 7.04
C ALA A 102 14.49 -10.70 7.49
N ASP A 103 15.62 -10.06 7.79
CA ASP A 103 16.78 -10.75 8.37
C ASP A 103 16.39 -11.27 9.78
N PRO A 104 16.49 -12.59 10.03
CA PRO A 104 16.07 -13.21 11.29
C PRO A 104 16.91 -12.77 12.50
N THR A 105 18.00 -12.02 12.29
CA THR A 105 18.86 -11.48 13.35
C THR A 105 18.48 -10.05 13.78
N TRP A 106 17.48 -9.43 13.15
CA TRP A 106 17.02 -8.09 13.52
C TRP A 106 16.60 -8.02 14.99
N ARG A 107 17.31 -7.18 15.75
CA ARG A 107 16.87 -6.72 17.07
C ARG A 107 16.29 -5.33 16.92
N ALA A 108 15.11 -5.09 17.48
CA ALA A 108 14.50 -3.77 17.52
C ALA A 108 15.43 -2.78 18.24
N GLY A 109 16.23 -2.05 17.47
CA GLY A 109 16.74 -0.74 17.88
C GLY A 109 15.59 0.25 17.89
N ARG A 110 15.74 1.36 18.62
CA ARG A 110 14.75 2.47 18.65
C ARG A 110 14.16 2.68 17.26
N GLN A 111 12.83 2.72 17.16
CA GLN A 111 12.12 3.20 15.97
C GLN A 111 12.88 4.42 15.46
N ALA A 112 13.35 4.36 14.21
CA ALA A 112 13.80 5.56 13.55
C ALA A 112 12.58 6.48 13.51
N GLU A 113 12.65 7.61 14.20
CA GLU A 113 11.68 8.68 14.03
C GLU A 113 11.70 9.05 12.54
N PHE A 114 10.61 8.76 11.83
CA PHE A 114 10.45 9.16 10.44
C PHE A 114 10.27 10.68 10.39
N PRO A 115 11.27 11.48 9.96
CA PRO A 115 11.04 12.89 9.73
C PRO A 115 10.38 12.98 8.35
N GLY A 116 9.05 12.97 8.28
CA GLY A 116 8.40 13.22 6.99
C GLY A 116 6.93 12.85 6.81
N CYS A 117 6.34 11.99 7.64
CA CYS A 117 4.90 11.70 7.56
C CYS A 117 4.07 12.69 8.41
N ALA A 118 4.38 13.97 8.26
CA ALA A 118 3.54 15.07 8.74
C ALA A 118 3.59 16.16 7.67
N PHE A 119 2.78 16.02 6.61
CA PHE A 119 2.46 17.17 5.78
C PHE A 119 1.41 18.00 6.52
N GLN A 120 1.87 18.73 7.53
CA GLN A 120 1.10 19.77 8.18
C GLN A 120 1.28 21.06 7.37
N ARG A 121 0.29 21.34 6.52
CA ARG A 121 -0.05 22.70 6.08
C ARG A 121 -1.54 22.77 5.75
N LEU A 122 -2.33 23.13 6.76
CA LEU A 122 -3.18 24.31 6.77
C LEU A 122 -3.04 24.98 8.13
#